data_AF-A0A952WK45-F1
#
_entry.id   AF-A0A952WK45-F1
#
_cell.length_a   1.000
_cell.length_b   1.000
_cell.length_c   1.000
_cell.angle_alpha   90.00
_cell.angle_beta   90.00
_cell.angle_gamma   90.00
#
_symmetry.space_group_name_H-M   'P 1'
#
loop_
_entity.id
_entity.type
_entity.pdbx_description
1 polymer ?
#
loop_
_entity_poly.entity_id
_entity_poly.type
_entity_poly.pdbx_seq_one_letter_code
_entity_poly.pdbx_strand_id
1 'polypeptide(L)' 'MAEDRKSILLRIPPDLWEQINRLAQSELRSTNAQIEFLLREAMKGRGMGERTQPDAQAGSELKQ' A
#
# COMPACT_ATOMS: atom_id res chain seq x y z
N MET A 1 -3.39 -11.77 16.10
CA MET A 1 -1.96 -12.08 15.95
C MET A 1 -1.47 -11.13 14.87
N ALA A 2 -0.51 -10.26 15.16
CA ALA A 2 -0.05 -9.28 14.18
C ALA A 2 0.38 -10.02 12.91
N GLU A 3 -0.35 -9.80 11.82
CA GLU A 3 -0.01 -10.37 10.51
C GLU A 3 1.43 -9.97 10.18
N ASP A 4 2.27 -10.96 9.93
CA ASP A 4 3.69 -10.76 9.65
C ASP A 4 3.82 -9.95 8.35
N ARG A 5 4.02 -8.64 8.49
CA ARG A 5 4.20 -7.74 7.34
C ARG A 5 5.58 -8.01 6.75
N LYS A 6 5.60 -8.63 5.57
CA LYS A 6 6.84 -8.88 4.86
C LYS A 6 7.41 -7.59 4.26
N SER A 7 8.47 -7.07 4.87
CA SER A 7 9.25 -5.95 4.33
C SER A 7 10.13 -6.41 3.17
N ILE A 8 9.96 -5.79 2.00
CA ILE A 8 10.78 -6.03 0.81
C ILE A 8 11.39 -4.72 0.30
N LEU A 9 12.58 -4.81 -0.31
CA LEU A 9 13.15 -3.69 -1.06
C LEU A 9 12.54 -3.68 -2.46
N LEU A 10 11.75 -2.65 -2.76
CA LEU A 10 11.14 -2.47 -4.07
C LEU A 10 11.98 -1.50 -4.91
N ARG A 11 12.27 -1.89 -6.16
CA ARG A 11 12.95 -1.01 -7.13
C ARG A 11 11.89 -0.34 -7.99
N ILE A 12 11.74 0.97 -7.86
CA ILE A 12 10.75 1.77 -8.59
C ILE A 12 11.49 2.87 -9.34
N PRO A 13 11.18 3.11 -10.63
CA PRO A 13 11.64 4.30 -11.34
C PRO A 13 11.23 5.59 -10.60
N PRO A 14 12.07 6.63 -10.56
CA PRO A 14 11.81 7.84 -9.79
C PRO A 14 10.54 8.58 -10.26
N ASP A 15 10.27 8.60 -11.57
CA ASP A 15 9.08 9.17 -12.18
C ASP A 15 7.79 8.44 -11.77
N LEU A 16 7.85 7.11 -11.63
CA LEU A 16 6.72 6.32 -11.15
C LEU A 16 6.49 6.54 -9.64
N TRP A 17 7.56 6.66 -8.85
CA TRP A 17 7.47 6.99 -7.44
C TRP A 17 6.73 8.32 -7.21
N GLU A 18 7.08 9.36 -7.97
CA GLU A 18 6.41 10.64 -7.87
C GLU A 18 4.91 10.58 -8.22
N GLN A 19 4.55 9.80 -9.26
CA GLN A 19 3.15 9.61 -9.65
C GLN A 19 2.35 8.94 -8.52
N ILE A 20 2.89 7.87 -7.94
CA ILE A 20 2.27 7.16 -6.81
C ILE A 20 2.14 8.11 -5.61
N ASN A 21 3.17 8.91 -5.32
CA ASN A 21 3.14 9.84 -4.20
C ASN A 21 2.08 10.94 -4.37
N ARG A 22 1.96 11.51 -5.56
CA ARG A 22 0.90 12.50 -5.87
C ARG A 22 -0.50 11.89 -5.75
N LEU A 23 -0.67 10.66 -6.24
CA LEU A 23 -1.95 9.95 -6.12
C LEU A 23 -2.29 9.69 -4.64
N ALA A 24 -1.34 9.20 -3.85
CA ALA A 24 -1.52 8.97 -2.42
C ALA A 24 -1.92 10.24 -1.67
N GLN A 25 -1.26 11.36 -1.95
CA GLN A 25 -1.61 12.67 -1.39
C GLN A 25 -3.03 13.11 -1.75
N SER A 26 -3.44 12.90 -3.01
CA SER A 26 -4.79 13.24 -3.47
C SER A 26 -5.89 12.40 -2.79
N GLU A 27 -5.57 11.16 -2.40
CA GLU A 27 -6.47 10.25 -1.68
C GLU A 27 -6.33 10.34 -0.14
N LEU A 28 -5.55 11.29 0.37
CA LEU A 28 -5.23 11.43 1.81
C LEU A 28 -4.70 10.12 2.43
N ARG A 29 -3.88 9.40 1.67
CA ARG A 29 -3.32 8.10 2.03
C ARG A 29 -1.80 8.18 2.16
N SER A 30 -1.21 7.32 3.00
CA SER A 30 0.24 7.12 2.96
C SER A 30 0.65 6.45 1.65
N THR A 31 1.86 6.77 1.17
CA THR A 31 2.41 6.20 -0.07
C THR A 31 2.47 4.66 -0.01
N ASN A 32 2.81 4.08 1.15
CA ASN A 32 2.85 2.63 1.33
C ASN A 32 1.45 1.99 1.22
N ALA A 33 0.45 2.60 1.85
CA ALA A 33 -0.93 2.10 1.73
C ALA A 33 -1.48 2.29 0.30
N GLN A 34 -1.00 3.28 -0.46
CA GLN A 34 -1.36 3.44 -1.87
C GLN A 34 -0.74 2.34 -2.72
N ILE A 35 0.54 2.02 -2.50
CA ILE A 35 1.23 0.92 -3.19
C ILE A 35 0.49 -0.40 -2.94
N GLU A 36 0.14 -0.67 -1.69
CA GLU A 36 -0.60 -1.89 -1.34
C GLU A 36 -1.95 -1.96 -2.06
N PHE A 37 -2.72 -0.88 -2.04
CA PHE A 37 -4.01 -0.80 -2.72
C PHE A 37 -3.88 -1.08 -4.23
N LEU A 38 -2.92 -0.43 -4.90
CA LEU A 38 -2.66 -0.63 -6.32
C LEU A 38 -2.27 -2.08 -6.64
N LEU A 39 -1.45 -2.70 -5.79
CA LEU A 39 -1.06 -4.11 -5.95
C LEU A 39 -2.26 -5.04 -5.77
N ARG A 40 -3.10 -4.82 -4.75
CA ARG A 40 -4.31 -5.61 -4.51
C ARG A 40 -5.29 -5.49 -5.69
N GLU A 41 -5.53 -4.28 -6.18
CA GLU A 41 -6.40 -4.04 -7.34
C GLU A 41 -5.84 -4.71 -8.61
N ALA A 42 -4.53 -4.61 -8.85
CA ALA A 42 -3.89 -5.26 -9.99
C ALA A 42 -4.00 -6.80 -9.93
N MET A 43 -3.87 -7.40 -8.74
CA MET A 43 -4.03 -8.85 -8.55
C MET A 43 -5.48 -9.31 -8.69
N LYS A 44 -6.42 -8.52 -8.15
CA LYS A 44 -7.86 -8.75 -8.32
C LYS A 44 -8.28 -8.71 -9.79
N GLY A 45 -7.77 -7.73 -10.55
CA GLY A 45 -7.99 -7.64 -12.00
C GLY A 45 -7.47 -8.85 -12.80
N ARG A 46 -6.50 -9.58 -12.25
CA ARG A 46 -5.97 -10.84 -12.82
C ARG A 46 -6.73 -12.09 -12.36
N GLY A 47 -7.81 -11.94 -11.58
CA GLY A 47 -8.54 -13.06 -10.99
C GLY A 47 -7.79 -13.73 -9.84
N MET A 48 -6.71 -13.12 -9.34
CA MET A 48 -5.86 -13.63 -8.24
C MET A 48 -6.14 -12.91 -6.91
N GLY A 49 -7.28 -12.23 -6.80
CA GLY A 49 -7.67 -11.52 -5.58
C GLY A 49 -8.10 -12.49 -4.49
N GLU A 50 -7.19 -12.86 -3.59
CA GLU A 50 -7.54 -13.54 -2.35
C GLU A 50 -8.39 -12.63 -1.45
N ARG A 51 -9.29 -13.22 -0.65
CA ARG A 51 -10.06 -12.50 0.38
C ARG A 51 -9.11 -11.94 1.43
N THR A 52 -8.69 -10.70 1.26
CA THR A 52 -7.78 -10.06 2.21
C THR A 52 -8.54 -9.54 3.41
N GLN A 53 -8.12 -10.00 4.59
CA GLN A 53 -8.60 -9.55 5.89
C GLN A 53 -8.35 -8.03 6.01
N PRO A 54 -9.33 -7.23 6.48
CA PRO A 54 -9.18 -5.78 6.52
C PRO A 54 -8.08 -5.38 7.50
N ASP A 55 -7.18 -4.50 7.05
CA ASP A 55 -6.08 -3.95 7.83
C ASP A 55 -6.58 -3.22 9.09
N ALA A 56 -6.51 -3.91 10.24
CA ALA A 56 -6.93 -3.39 11.54
C ALA A 56 -5.88 -2.49 12.20
N GLN A 57 -5.23 -1.59 11.45
CA GLN A 57 -4.24 -0.66 12.00
C GLN A 57 -4.32 0.72 11.32
N ALA A 58 -5.49 1.34 11.38
CA ALA A 58 -5.58 2.79 11.36
C ALA A 58 -5.26 3.31 12.77
N GLY A 59 -4.04 3.82 12.98
CA GLY A 59 -3.71 4.65 14.13
C GLY A 59 -2.69 4.07 15.11
N SER A 60 -1.40 4.21 14.80
CA SER A 60 -0.37 4.40 15.82
C SER A 60 0.91 4.91 15.17
N GLU A 61 1.16 6.22 15.30
CA GLU A 61 2.48 6.85 15.52
C GLU A 61 2.40 8.37 15.23
N LEU A 62 1.64 9.09 16.07
CA LEU A 62 2.11 10.36 16.61
C LEU A 62 2.98 10.02 17.82
N LYS A 63 4.30 10.09 17.66
CA LYS A 63 5.40 10.14 18.67
C LYS A 63 6.67 9.86 17.85
N GLN A 64 7.67 10.74 17.73
CA GLN A 64 8.09 11.96 18.42
C GLN A 64 8.66 12.93 17.39
#